data_AF-A0A7V9VDP4-F1
#
_entry.id   AF-A0A7V9VDP4-F1
#
_cell.length_a   1.000
_cell.length_b   1.000
_cell.length_c   1.000
_cell.angle_alpha   90.00
_cell.angle_beta   90.00
_cell.angle_gamma   90.00
#
_symmetry.space_group_name_H-M   'P 1'
#
loop_
_entity.id
_entity.type
_entity.pdbx_description
1 polymer ?
#
loop_
_entity_poly.entity_id
_entity_poly.type
_entity_poly.pdbx_seq_one_letter_code
_entity_poly.pdbx_strand_id
1 'polypeptide(L)'
;MNVVDGLKMIRQRLDANGAVDETLALVDLIIKRASLPAAASAAAQSQLQLVRMLMRTPVADANTAIYNDLARLEEEIENVSTRRREEQEALDSRPEPKTKKFYKDLKEKAKSERG
;
A
#
# COMPACT_ATOMS: atom_id res chain seq x y z
N MET A 1 -10.07 0.99 7.71
CA MET A 1 -10.65 -0.14 6.94
C MET A 1 -11.19 -1.16 7.94
N ASN A 2 -12.32 -1.82 7.64
CA ASN A 2 -12.81 -2.93 8.47
C ASN A 2 -11.78 -4.10 8.42
N VAL A 3 -11.45 -4.69 9.57
CA VAL A 3 -10.44 -5.76 9.65
C VAL A 3 -10.80 -6.97 8.80
N VAL A 4 -12.07 -7.39 8.82
CA VAL A 4 -12.54 -8.56 8.06
C VAL A 4 -12.36 -8.33 6.56
N ASP A 5 -12.76 -7.16 6.07
CA ASP A 5 -12.60 -6.82 4.65
C ASP A 5 -11.12 -6.75 4.26
N GLY A 6 -10.28 -6.19 5.12
CA GLY A 6 -8.83 -6.19 4.94
C GLY A 6 -8.22 -7.58 4.83
N LEU A 7 -8.63 -8.50 5.71
CA LEU A 7 -8.19 -9.88 5.71
C LEU A 7 -8.69 -10.66 4.48
N LYS A 8 -9.92 -10.40 4.01
CA LYS A 8 -10.43 -10.99 2.76
C LYS A 8 -9.61 -10.54 1.55
N MET A 9 -9.25 -9.26 1.48
CA MET A 9 -8.38 -8.76 0.41
C MET A 9 -6.99 -9.40 0.46
N ILE A 10 -6.43 -9.58 1.67
CA ILE A 10 -5.15 -10.29 1.86
C ILE A 10 -5.28 -11.73 1.36
N ARG A 11 -6.35 -12.45 1.73
CA ARG A 11 -6.60 -13.83 1.31
C ARG A 11 -6.65 -13.97 -0.21
N GLN A 12 -7.34 -13.05 -0.91
CA GLN A 12 -7.43 -13.04 -2.36
C GLN A 12 -6.06 -12.81 -3.02
N ARG A 13 -5.23 -11.93 -2.48
CA ARG A 13 -3.88 -11.68 -3.01
C ARG A 13 -2.95 -12.86 -2.80
N LEU A 14 -3.01 -13.51 -1.63
CA LEU A 14 -2.25 -14.72 -1.37
C LEU A 14 -2.64 -15.84 -2.35
N ASP A 15 -3.93 -15.99 -2.64
CA ASP A 15 -4.43 -16.90 -3.68
C ASP A 15 -3.81 -16.61 -5.04
N ALA A 16 -3.88 -15.35 -5.48
CA ALA A 16 -3.36 -14.90 -6.76
C ALA A 16 -1.84 -15.07 -6.85
N ASN A 17 -1.14 -15.00 -5.72
CA ASN A 17 0.31 -15.18 -5.62
C ASN A 17 0.73 -16.66 -5.56
N GLY A 18 -0.22 -17.59 -5.52
CA GLY A 18 0.05 -19.03 -5.40
C GLY A 18 0.58 -19.42 -4.03
N ALA A 19 0.11 -18.77 -2.96
CA ALA A 19 0.47 -19.12 -1.59
C ALA A 19 0.07 -20.56 -1.26
N VAL A 20 0.78 -21.20 -0.33
CA VAL A 20 0.49 -22.58 0.08
C VAL A 20 -0.82 -22.65 0.85
N ASP A 21 -1.49 -23.81 0.79
CA ASP A 21 -2.81 -24.02 1.39
C ASP A 21 -2.84 -23.72 2.91
N GLU A 22 -1.74 -23.98 3.62
CA GLU A 22 -1.61 -23.68 5.05
C GLU A 22 -1.66 -22.17 5.34
N THR A 23 -1.08 -21.35 4.46
CA THR A 23 -1.15 -19.89 4.54
C THR A 23 -2.59 -19.42 4.37
N LEU A 24 -3.28 -19.98 3.38
CA LEU A 24 -4.67 -19.65 3.08
C LEU A 24 -5.59 -20.04 4.25
N ALA A 25 -5.39 -21.23 4.80
CA ALA A 25 -6.13 -21.74 5.95
C ALA A 25 -5.90 -20.89 7.22
N LEU A 26 -4.66 -20.42 7.47
CA LEU A 26 -4.36 -19.51 8.56
C LEU A 26 -5.16 -18.21 8.45
N VAL A 27 -5.19 -17.61 7.26
CA VAL A 27 -5.93 -16.36 7.04
C VAL A 27 -7.42 -16.58 7.18
N ASP A 28 -7.97 -17.68 6.64
CA ASP A 28 -9.39 -18.02 6.76
C ASP A 28 -9.82 -18.22 8.23
N LEU A 29 -8.97 -18.85 9.04
CA LEU A 29 -9.19 -18.99 10.48
C LEU A 29 -9.26 -17.62 11.18
N ILE A 30 -8.38 -16.69 10.81
CA ILE A 30 -8.34 -15.35 11.41
C ILE A 30 -9.52 -14.50 10.94
N ILE A 31 -9.93 -14.61 9.67
CA ILE A 31 -11.18 -14.01 9.15
C ILE A 31 -12.37 -14.48 9.98
N LYS A 32 -12.49 -15.80 10.22
CA LYS A 32 -13.59 -16.37 11.01
C LYS A 32 -13.63 -15.82 12.42
N ARG A 33 -12.47 -15.65 13.07
CA ARG A 33 -12.37 -15.06 14.41
C ARG A 33 -12.72 -13.56 14.42
N ALA A 34 -12.22 -12.81 13.45
CA ALA A 34 -12.50 -11.38 13.32
C ALA A 34 -13.98 -11.09 12.97
N SER A 35 -14.69 -12.06 12.39
CA SER A 35 -16.11 -11.96 12.06
C SER A 35 -17.05 -12.16 13.26
N LEU A 36 -16.52 -12.53 14.43
CA LEU A 36 -17.33 -12.69 15.63
C LEU A 36 -17.86 -11.33 16.11
N PRO A 37 -19.09 -11.24 16.64
CA PRO A 37 -19.68 -9.98 17.11
C PRO A 37 -18.81 -9.23 18.12
N ALA A 38 -18.11 -9.97 18.98
CA ALA A 38 -17.19 -9.41 19.99
C ALA A 38 -15.97 -8.69 19.37
N ALA A 39 -15.64 -8.98 18.11
CA ALA A 39 -14.52 -8.39 17.37
C ALA A 39 -14.98 -7.40 16.28
N ALA A 40 -16.29 -7.17 16.14
CA ALA A 40 -16.86 -6.40 15.03
C ALA A 40 -16.40 -4.92 14.98
N SER A 41 -16.00 -4.35 16.10
CA SER A 41 -15.47 -2.97 16.19
C SER A 41 -13.98 -2.85 15.84
N ALA A 42 -13.29 -3.98 15.58
CA ALA A 42 -11.88 -3.96 15.25
C ALA A 42 -11.65 -3.30 13.88
N ALA A 43 -10.79 -2.28 13.86
CA ALA A 43 -10.38 -1.57 12.66
C ALA A 43 -8.86 -1.66 12.51
N ALA A 44 -8.39 -1.82 11.28
CA ALA A 44 -6.98 -1.72 10.93
C ALA A 44 -6.71 -0.41 10.19
N GLN A 45 -5.53 0.15 10.43
CA GLN A 45 -5.06 1.36 9.76
C GLN A 45 -4.71 1.07 8.29
N SER A 46 -4.14 -0.10 8.01
CA SER A 46 -3.75 -0.49 6.65
C SER A 46 -3.69 -2.01 6.47
N GLN A 47 -3.64 -2.45 5.20
CA GLN A 47 -3.38 -3.86 4.86
C GLN A 47 -1.98 -4.29 5.32
N LEU A 48 -0.98 -3.43 5.20
CA LEU A 48 0.39 -3.70 5.65
C LEU A 48 0.44 -4.04 7.14
N GLN A 49 -0.31 -3.30 7.96
CA GLN A 49 -0.41 -3.59 9.40
C GLN A 49 -1.01 -4.97 9.66
N LEU A 50 -2.04 -5.37 8.91
CA LEU A 50 -2.65 -6.70 9.03
C LEU A 50 -1.68 -7.81 8.64
N VAL A 51 -0.94 -7.66 7.54
CA VAL A 51 0.07 -8.65 7.12
C VAL A 51 1.15 -8.81 8.19
N ARG A 52 1.70 -7.71 8.72
CA ARG A 52 2.68 -7.75 9.83
C ARG A 52 2.11 -8.41 11.09
N MET A 53 0.84 -8.20 11.39
CA MET A 53 0.17 -8.88 12.51
C MET A 53 0.09 -10.40 12.27
N LEU A 54 -0.23 -10.83 11.06
CA LEU A 54 -0.27 -12.26 10.68
C LEU A 54 1.11 -12.90 10.80
N MET A 55 2.17 -12.22 10.35
CA MET A 55 3.55 -12.71 10.43
C MET A 55 4.06 -12.88 11.86
N ARG A 56 3.51 -12.12 12.82
CA ARG A 56 3.85 -12.22 14.25
C ARG A 56 3.09 -13.33 14.99
N THR A 57 2.25 -14.10 14.29
CA THR A 57 1.56 -15.23 14.91
C THR A 57 2.52 -16.39 15.14
N PRO A 58 2.34 -17.19 16.22
CA PRO A 58 3.17 -18.38 16.45
C PRO A 58 3.13 -19.39 15.29
N VAL A 59 2.01 -19.43 14.55
CA VAL A 59 1.84 -20.32 13.39
C VAL A 59 2.76 -19.89 12.23
N ALA A 60 2.87 -18.59 11.97
CA ALA A 60 3.77 -18.08 10.95
C ALA A 60 5.25 -18.22 11.38
N ASP A 61 5.56 -17.99 12.66
CA ASP A 61 6.92 -18.16 13.20
C ASP A 61 7.40 -19.61 13.11
N ALA A 62 6.51 -20.58 13.35
CA ALA A 62 6.83 -22.00 13.31
C ALA A 62 6.80 -22.63 11.90
N ASN A 63 6.35 -21.92 10.87
CA ASN A 63 6.24 -22.43 9.50
C ASN A 63 6.79 -21.43 8.48
N THR A 64 8.00 -21.72 7.99
CA THR A 64 8.72 -20.87 7.04
C THR A 64 7.98 -20.66 5.73
N ALA A 65 7.18 -21.64 5.26
CA ALA A 65 6.39 -21.46 4.03
C ALA A 65 5.33 -20.36 4.21
N ILE A 66 4.61 -20.41 5.34
CA ILE A 66 3.63 -19.38 5.70
C ILE A 66 4.30 -18.02 5.86
N TYR A 67 5.44 -17.98 6.55
CA TYR A 67 6.18 -16.73 6.74
C TYR A 67 6.60 -16.13 5.39
N ASN A 68 7.15 -16.94 4.48
CA ASN A 68 7.63 -16.49 3.17
C ASN A 68 6.50 -15.95 2.30
N ASP A 69 5.33 -16.61 2.29
CA ASP A 69 4.16 -16.13 1.55
C ASP A 69 3.70 -14.76 2.06
N LEU A 70 3.66 -14.59 3.38
CA LEU A 70 3.29 -13.32 4.01
C LEU A 70 4.35 -12.23 3.80
N ALA A 71 5.63 -12.57 3.86
CA ALA A 71 6.75 -11.64 3.62
C ALA A 71 6.77 -11.16 2.17
N ARG A 72 6.53 -12.06 1.20
CA ARG A 72 6.40 -11.68 -0.22
C ARG A 72 5.23 -10.72 -0.44
N LEU A 73 4.10 -10.95 0.23
CA LEU A 73 2.96 -10.04 0.16
C LEU A 73 3.24 -8.69 0.85
N GLU A 74 3.96 -8.70 1.98
CA GLU A 74 4.42 -7.48 2.65
C GLU A 74 5.24 -6.62 1.69
N GLU A 75 6.24 -7.20 1.05
CA GLU A 75 7.11 -6.52 0.09
C GLU A 75 6.32 -5.95 -1.10
N GLU A 76 5.35 -6.70 -1.64
CA GLU A 76 4.48 -6.22 -2.71
C GLU A 76 3.68 -4.97 -2.29
N ILE A 77 3.09 -4.99 -1.09
CA ILE A 77 2.32 -3.86 -0.57
C ILE A 77 3.21 -2.64 -0.35
N GLU A 78 4.41 -2.82 0.21
CA GLU A 78 5.37 -1.75 0.41
C GLU A 78 5.82 -1.15 -0.92
N ASN A 79 6.18 -1.98 -1.90
CA ASN A 79 6.60 -1.54 -3.23
C ASN A 79 5.52 -0.70 -3.94
N VAL A 80 4.25 -1.10 -3.84
CA VAL A 80 3.14 -0.31 -4.39
C VAL A 80 2.99 1.03 -3.65
N SER A 81 3.17 1.05 -2.33
CA SER A 81 3.08 2.29 -1.56
C SER A 81 4.22 3.26 -1.86
N THR A 82 5.44 2.74 -2.02
CA THR A 82 6.64 3.51 -2.38
C THR A 82 6.47 4.12 -3.77
N ARG A 83 6.07 3.33 -4.78
CA ARG A 83 5.85 3.84 -6.14
C ARG A 83 4.82 4.96 -6.19
N ARG A 84 3.68 4.82 -5.50
CA ARG A 84 2.66 5.88 -5.43
C ARG A 84 3.17 7.15 -4.79
N ARG A 85 4.02 7.03 -3.78
CA ARG A 85 4.65 8.18 -3.13
C ARG A 85 5.62 8.89 -4.07
N GLU A 86 6.47 8.13 -4.76
CA GLU A 86 7.40 8.66 -5.77
C GLU A 86 6.65 9.35 -6.91
N GLU A 87 5.54 8.78 -7.40
CA GLU A 87 4.68 9.39 -8.41
C GLU A 87 4.08 10.71 -7.92
N GLN A 88 3.60 10.76 -6.67
CA GLN A 88 3.04 11.97 -6.09
C GLN A 88 4.12 13.06 -5.92
N GLU A 89 5.29 12.71 -5.39
CA GLU A 89 6.43 13.63 -5.26
C GLU A 89 6.91 14.13 -6.64
N ALA A 90 6.87 13.27 -7.67
CA ALA A 90 7.17 13.65 -9.04
C ALA A 90 6.14 14.63 -9.63
N LEU A 91 4.86 14.49 -9.29
CA LEU A 91 3.79 15.41 -9.69
C LEU A 91 3.90 16.76 -8.97
N ASP A 92 4.14 16.74 -7.67
CA ASP A 92 4.28 17.95 -6.83
C ASP A 92 5.54 18.74 -7.18
N SER A 93 6.59 18.07 -7.65
CA SER A 93 7.83 18.69 -8.14
C SER A 93 7.77 19.18 -9.58
N ARG A 94 6.66 18.96 -10.30
CA ARG A 94 6.50 19.53 -11.65
C ARG A 94 6.48 21.06 -11.53
N PRO A 95 7.40 21.77 -12.20
CA PRO A 95 7.39 23.22 -12.16
C PRO A 95 6.06 23.73 -12.71
N GLU A 96 5.37 24.57 -11.93
CA GLU A 96 4.12 25.17 -12.37
C GLU A 96 4.33 25.85 -13.73
N PRO A 97 3.45 25.61 -14.72
CA PRO A 97 3.59 26.19 -16.03
C PRO A 97 3.64 27.72 -15.91
N LYS A 98 4.74 28.32 -16.37
CA LYS A 98 4.93 29.77 -16.31
C LYS A 98 3.76 30.46 -17.01
N THR A 99 3.11 31.39 -16.31
CA THR A 99 1.93 32.08 -16.82
C THR A 99 2.26 32.92 -18.06
N LYS A 100 1.27 33.20 -18.92
CA LYS A 100 1.44 34.09 -20.09
C LYS A 100 2.04 35.46 -19.73
N LYS A 101 1.78 35.94 -18.51
CA LYS A 101 2.36 37.17 -17.97
C LYS A 101 3.89 37.09 -17.86
N PHE A 102 4.43 35.97 -17.38
CA PHE A 102 5.89 35.74 -17.28
C PHE A 102 6.59 35.87 -18.66
N TYR A 103 5.99 35.33 -19.71
CA TYR A 103 6.53 35.45 -21.06
C TYR A 103 6.39 36.86 -21.64
N LYS A 104 5.33 37.60 -21.28
CA LYS A 104 5.13 38.99 -21.70
C LYS A 104 6.19 39.90 -21.06
N ASP A 105 6.42 39.74 -19.76
CA ASP A 105 7.40 40.54 -19.00
C ASP A 105 8.84 40.27 -19.49
N LEU A 106 9.18 39.02 -19.82
CA LEU A 106 10.47 38.69 -20.46
C LEU A 106 10.64 39.36 -21.82
N LYS A 107 9.57 39.40 -22.63
CA LYS A 107 9.61 39.97 -23.98
C LYS A 107 9.73 41.49 -23.94
N GLU A 108 9.11 42.16 -22.97
CA GLU A 108 9.23 43.59 -22.76
C GLU A 108 10.64 43.97 -22.25
N LYS A 109 11.20 43.19 -21.31
CA LYS A 109 12.54 43.41 -20.77
C LYS A 109 13.65 43.22 -21.83
N ALA A 110 13.53 42.20 -22.67
CA ALA A 110 14.45 42.00 -23.80
C ALA A 110 14.35 43.09 -24.88
N LYS A 111 13.22 43.82 -24.94
CA LYS A 111 13.00 44.92 -25.87
C LYS A 111 13.60 46.23 -25.35
N SER A 112 13.58 46.45 -24.03
CA SER A 112 14.19 47.61 -23.39
C SER A 112 15.72 47.54 -23.30
N GLU A 113 16.31 46.34 -23.29
CA GLU A 113 17.78 46.17 -23.26
C GLU A 113 18.45 46.26 -24.64
N ARG A 114 17.66 46.31 -25.73
CA ARG A 114 18.16 46.39 -27.13
C ARG A 114 17.91 47.74 -27.80
N GLY A 115 17.29 48.70 -27.11
CA GLY A 115 17.06 50.06 -27.59
C GLY A 115 17.82 51.05 -26.74
#